data_AF-A0A5N6VVB7-F1
#
_entry.id   AF-A0A5N6VVB7-F1
#
_cell.length_a   1.000
_cell.length_b   1.000
_cell.length_c   1.000
_cell.angle_alpha   90.00
_cell.angle_beta   90.00
_cell.angle_gamma   90.00
#
_symmetry.space_group_name_H-M   'P 1'
#
loop_
_entity.id
_entity.type
_entity.pdbx_description
1 polymer ?
#
loop_
_entity_poly.entity_id
_entity_poly.type
_entity_poly.pdbx_seq_one_letter_code
_entity_poly.pdbx_strand_id
1 'polypeptide(L)'
;MKTVALILGLLNVAIVSAVPTSINNLVSRGDSGCTAFSDPDCGVDGTFCQCKDGNFYQFNQDAMSCQPPWAIIGPKSSLPGWRC
;
A
#
# COMPACT_ATOMS: atom_id res chain seq x y z
N MET A 1 -67.93 24.97 -0.26
CA MET A 1 -66.76 25.00 0.65
C MET A 1 -66.06 23.66 0.49
N LYS A 2 -64.84 23.63 -0.06
CA LYS A 2 -64.13 22.38 -0.43
C LYS A 2 -62.84 22.33 0.39
N THR A 3 -62.79 21.43 1.35
CA THR A 3 -61.69 21.29 2.31
C THR A 3 -60.52 20.58 1.63
N VAL A 4 -59.39 21.27 1.47
CA VAL A 4 -58.15 20.66 1.00
C VAL A 4 -57.36 20.24 2.24
N ALA A 5 -57.23 18.93 2.44
CA ALA A 5 -56.40 18.36 3.50
C ALA A 5 -54.96 18.22 3.00
N LEU A 6 -54.01 18.85 3.71
CA LEU A 6 -52.57 18.75 3.44
C LEU A 6 -51.96 17.90 4.56
N ILE A 7 -51.53 16.68 4.22
CA ILE A 7 -50.89 15.74 5.14
C ILE A 7 -49.37 15.95 5.02
N LEU A 8 -48.75 16.52 6.06
CA LEU A 8 -47.30 16.61 6.20
C LEU A 8 -46.77 15.30 6.81
N GLY A 9 -46.16 14.45 5.98
CA GLY A 9 -45.40 13.29 6.45
C GLY A 9 -43.99 13.70 6.84
N LEU A 10 -43.63 13.58 8.12
CA LEU A 10 -42.26 13.74 8.61
C LEU A 10 -41.49 12.42 8.40
N LEU A 11 -40.57 12.40 7.43
CA LEU A 11 -39.57 11.34 7.32
C LEU A 11 -38.45 11.59 8.33
N ASN A 12 -38.33 10.71 9.33
CA ASN A 12 -37.18 10.67 10.22
C ASN A 12 -36.05 9.90 9.54
N VAL A 13 -35.06 10.60 8.99
CA VAL A 13 -33.84 9.99 8.45
C VAL A 13 -32.82 9.90 9.58
N ALA A 14 -32.59 8.69 10.09
CA ALA A 14 -31.52 8.42 11.04
C ALA A 14 -30.17 8.41 10.30
N ILE A 15 -29.39 9.46 10.47
CA ILE A 15 -27.99 9.53 10.00
C ILE A 15 -27.12 8.75 10.97
N VAL A 16 -26.67 7.56 10.56
CA VAL A 16 -25.66 6.79 11.29
C VAL A 16 -24.29 7.27 10.83
N SER A 17 -23.57 7.96 11.71
CA SER A 17 -22.17 8.31 11.50
C SER A 17 -21.29 7.08 11.72
N ALA A 18 -20.76 6.50 10.65
CA ALA A 18 -19.69 5.51 10.75
C ALA A 18 -18.38 6.25 11.10
N VAL A 19 -17.99 6.21 12.37
CA VAL A 19 -16.64 6.64 12.78
C VAL A 19 -15.68 5.55 12.32
N PRO A 20 -14.68 5.85 11.47
CA PRO A 20 -13.65 4.88 11.15
C PRO A 20 -12.87 4.58 12.43
N THR A 21 -13.03 3.36 12.95
CA THR A 21 -12.15 2.84 13.99
C THR A 21 -10.78 2.59 13.36
N SER A 22 -9.78 3.41 13.72
CA SER A 22 -8.38 3.17 13.35
C SER A 22 -7.92 1.87 13.99
N ILE A 23 -7.98 0.76 13.25
CA ILE A 23 -7.40 -0.50 13.66
C ILE A 23 -5.88 -0.37 13.43
N ASN A 24 -5.14 0.05 14.46
CA ASN A 24 -3.67 0.07 14.45
C ASN A 24 -3.10 -1.35 14.64
N ASN A 25 -3.51 -2.29 13.80
CA ASN A 25 -2.84 -3.61 13.69
C ASN A 25 -1.59 -3.47 12.82
N LEU A 26 -0.66 -2.61 13.24
CA LEU A 26 0.70 -2.57 12.68
C LEU A 26 1.47 -3.78 13.23
N VAL A 27 1.09 -4.98 12.79
CA VAL A 27 1.88 -6.18 13.02
C VAL A 27 3.23 -5.95 12.35
N SER A 28 4.30 -6.04 13.14
CA SER A 28 5.65 -5.99 12.62
C SER A 28 5.77 -7.07 11.55
N ARG A 29 6.05 -6.66 10.31
CA ARG A 29 5.98 -7.52 9.10
C ARG A 29 6.99 -8.69 9.11
N GLY A 30 7.77 -8.85 10.18
CA GLY A 30 8.76 -9.91 10.33
C GLY A 30 9.95 -9.74 9.40
N ASP A 31 10.90 -10.67 9.50
CA ASP A 31 12.00 -10.79 8.55
C ASP A 31 11.43 -11.24 7.19
N SER A 32 11.47 -10.35 6.19
CA SER A 32 10.99 -10.58 4.83
C SER A 32 11.93 -11.49 4.01
N GLY A 33 13.12 -11.83 4.54
CA GLY A 33 14.14 -12.60 3.83
C GLY A 33 14.75 -11.85 2.65
N CYS A 34 14.60 -10.52 2.61
CA CYS A 34 15.07 -9.66 1.54
C CYS A 34 16.39 -8.98 1.89
N THR A 35 17.29 -8.87 0.91
CA THR A 35 18.58 -8.19 1.04
C THR A 35 18.71 -7.04 0.06
N ALA A 36 19.51 -6.03 0.40
CA ALA A 36 19.81 -4.94 -0.51
C ALA A 36 20.53 -5.44 -1.77
N PHE A 37 20.19 -4.85 -2.91
CA PHE A 37 20.71 -5.16 -4.23
C PHE A 37 21.00 -3.87 -5.00
N SER A 38 22.14 -3.84 -5.69
CA SER A 38 22.49 -2.82 -6.68
C SER A 38 23.37 -3.46 -7.76
N ASP A 39 23.19 -3.05 -9.00
CA ASP A 39 23.95 -3.58 -10.16
C ASP A 39 24.17 -2.46 -11.18
N PRO A 40 25.09 -1.52 -10.90
CA PRO A 40 25.30 -0.33 -11.72
C PRO A 40 25.83 -0.67 -13.13
N ASP A 41 26.58 -1.78 -13.27
CA ASP A 41 27.08 -2.25 -14.57
C ASP A 41 25.91 -2.63 -15.50
N CYS A 42 24.84 -3.17 -14.92
CA CYS A 42 23.60 -3.47 -15.62
C CYS A 42 22.57 -2.33 -15.62
N GLY A 43 23.00 -1.10 -15.31
CA GLY A 43 22.19 0.12 -15.40
C GLY A 43 21.16 0.30 -14.29
N VAL A 44 21.21 -0.52 -13.23
CA VAL A 44 20.33 -0.40 -12.07
C VAL A 44 20.83 0.75 -11.21
N ASP A 45 20.20 1.91 -11.37
CA ASP A 45 20.56 3.12 -10.64
C ASP A 45 19.78 3.19 -9.32
N GLY A 46 20.42 2.74 -8.24
CA GLY A 46 19.88 2.77 -6.88
C GLY A 46 19.98 1.45 -6.10
N THR A 47 19.35 1.45 -4.93
CA THR A 47 19.25 0.28 -4.06
C THR A 47 17.84 -0.28 -4.09
N PHE A 48 17.73 -1.56 -4.36
CA PHE A 48 16.48 -2.33 -4.36
C PHE A 48 16.60 -3.50 -3.39
N CYS A 49 15.50 -4.19 -3.13
CA CYS A 49 15.48 -5.35 -2.26
C CYS A 49 15.26 -6.61 -3.08
N GLN A 50 16.23 -7.52 -3.08
CA GLN A 50 16.07 -8.86 -3.64
C GLN A 50 15.59 -9.82 -2.56
N CYS A 51 14.48 -10.52 -2.81
CA CYS A 51 13.91 -11.47 -1.86
C CYS A 51 14.05 -12.92 -2.36
N LYS A 52 13.85 -13.89 -1.45
CA LYS A 52 13.98 -15.33 -1.75
C LYS A 52 12.99 -15.86 -2.80
N ASP A 53 11.91 -15.13 -3.06
CA ASP A 53 10.93 -15.44 -4.11
C ASP A 53 11.47 -15.13 -5.53
N GLY A 54 12.65 -14.52 -5.63
CA GLY A 54 13.27 -14.12 -6.90
C GLY A 54 12.77 -12.78 -7.43
N ASN A 55 11.85 -12.12 -6.72
CA ASN A 55 11.38 -10.79 -7.07
C ASN A 55 12.22 -9.70 -6.39
N PHE A 56 12.14 -8.53 -6.99
CA PHE A 56 12.67 -7.29 -6.50
C PHE A 56 11.55 -6.43 -5.94
N TYR A 57 11.88 -5.70 -4.89
CA TYR A 57 11.01 -4.80 -4.17
C TYR A 57 11.70 -3.46 -3.95
N GLN A 58 10.90 -2.42 -3.71
CA GLN A 58 11.41 -1.11 -3.33
C GLN A 58 12.09 -1.16 -1.96
N PHE A 59 13.27 -0.53 -1.89
CA PHE A 59 13.95 -0.29 -0.64
C PHE A 59 13.11 0.59 0.27
N ASN A 60 12.94 0.17 1.53
CA ASN A 60 12.16 0.92 2.51
C ASN A 60 13.06 2.01 3.10
N GLN A 61 12.88 3.24 2.62
CA GLN A 61 13.67 4.39 3.05
C GLN A 61 13.31 4.83 4.47
N ASP A 62 12.08 4.60 4.93
CA ASP A 62 11.66 4.94 6.30
C ASP A 62 12.39 4.08 7.34
N ALA A 63 12.58 2.80 7.03
CA ALA A 63 13.29 1.85 7.89
C ALA A 63 14.78 1.73 7.56
N MET A 64 15.25 2.39 6.50
CA MET A 64 16.59 2.22 5.93
C MET A 64 16.98 0.75 5.78
N SER A 65 16.03 -0.08 5.33
CA SER A 65 16.14 -1.54 5.38
C SER A 65 15.34 -2.21 4.25
N CYS A 66 15.67 -3.46 3.96
CA CYS A 66 14.82 -4.35 3.16
C CYS A 66 13.85 -5.18 4.02
N GLN A 67 13.80 -4.90 5.32
CA GLN A 67 13.01 -5.64 6.31
C GLN A 67 12.13 -4.69 7.11
N PRO A 68 10.84 -4.54 6.75
CA PRO A 68 10.19 -5.06 5.54
C PRO A 68 10.49 -4.19 4.30
N PRO A 69 10.41 -4.75 3.08
CA PRO A 69 10.42 -3.94 1.87
C PRO A 69 9.09 -3.20 1.72
N TRP A 70 9.05 -2.19 0.85
CA TRP A 70 7.82 -1.43 0.59
C TRP A 70 6.88 -2.15 -0.38
N ALA A 71 7.15 -2.04 -1.68
CA ALA A 71 6.28 -2.50 -2.75
C ALA A 71 7.04 -3.42 -3.72
N ILE A 72 6.31 -4.38 -4.31
CA ILE A 72 6.86 -5.27 -5.34
C ILE A 72 7.16 -4.48 -6.62
N ILE A 73 8.30 -4.76 -7.22
CA ILE A 73 8.70 -4.28 -8.55
C ILE A 73 8.49 -5.40 -9.57
N GLY A 74 8.93 -6.62 -9.24
CA GLY A 74 8.81 -7.80 -10.10
C GLY A 74 10.16 -8.48 -10.34
N PRO A 75 10.34 -9.23 -11.44
CA PRO A 75 11.61 -9.89 -11.74
C PRO A 75 12.74 -8.89 -12.03
N LYS A 76 14.00 -9.37 -12.14
CA LYS A 76 15.20 -8.54 -12.37
C LYS A 76 15.05 -7.58 -13.56
N SER A 77 14.40 -8.05 -14.63
CA SER A 77 14.14 -7.26 -15.84
C SER A 77 13.17 -6.09 -15.67
N SER A 78 12.46 -6.03 -14.53
CA SER A 78 11.55 -4.93 -14.19
C SER A 78 12.25 -3.82 -13.40
N LEU A 79 13.54 -3.99 -13.05
CA LEU A 79 14.30 -2.96 -12.36
C LEU A 79 14.47 -1.72 -13.25
N PRO A 80 14.28 -0.51 -12.71
CA PRO A 80 14.56 0.72 -13.44
C PRO A 80 16.00 0.74 -13.97
N GLY A 81 16.15 1.01 -15.27
CA GLY A 81 17.44 1.09 -15.94
C GLY A 81 18.11 -0.26 -16.26
N TRP A 82 17.47 -1.38 -15.93
CA TRP A 82 17.98 -2.71 -16.26
C TRP A 82 18.20 -2.88 -17.77
N ARG A 83 19.43 -3.24 -18.13
CA ARG A 83 19.88 -3.32 -19.53
C ARG A 83 20.83 -4.49 -19.81
N CYS A 84 20.98 -5.36 -18.82
CA CYS A 84 21.38 -6.75 -19.03
C CYS A 84 20.07 -7.58 -19.16
#